data_AF-A0A659UH48-F1
#
_entry.id   AF-A0A659UH48-F1
#
_cell.length_a   1.000
_cell.length_b   1.000
_cell.length_c   1.000
_cell.angle_alpha   90.00
_cell.angle_beta   90.00
_cell.angle_gamma   90.00
#
_symmetry.space_group_name_H-M   'P 1'
#
loop_
_entity.id
_entity.type
_entity.pdbx_description
1 polymer ?
#
loop_
_entity_poly.entity_id
_entity_poly.type
_entity_poly.pdbx_seq_one_letter_code
_entity_poly.pdbx_strand_id
1 'polypeptide(L)'
;ARGAKPLAELVGYGTTADAYHITSGPEDGDGARRAMEIAIAQAGISAREVRHLNAHATSTPVGDAGEIAAIKRVFGTDFGIAVSATKSATGHLLGAAGGLGAIFTVLAL
;
A
#
# COMPACT_ATOMS: atom_id res chain seq x y z
N ALA A 1 -6.42 6.16 -30.64
CA ALA A 1 -5.87 5.17 -29.69
C ALA A 1 -5.48 3.90 -30.46
N ARG A 2 -4.36 3.25 -30.13
CA ARG A 2 -3.81 2.08 -30.86
C ARG A 2 -4.58 0.77 -30.60
N GLY A 3 -5.89 0.80 -30.31
CA GLY A 3 -6.71 -0.39 -30.04
C GLY A 3 -6.43 -1.12 -28.71
N ALA A 4 -5.70 -0.51 -27.78
CA ALA A 4 -5.41 -1.11 -26.48
C ALA A 4 -6.65 -1.12 -25.56
N LYS A 5 -6.88 -2.23 -24.85
CA LYS A 5 -7.90 -2.36 -23.80
C LYS A 5 -7.31 -1.92 -22.46
N PRO A 6 -7.83 -0.85 -21.81
CA PRO A 6 -7.40 -0.47 -20.46
C PRO A 6 -7.69 -1.59 -19.45
N LEU A 7 -6.74 -1.89 -18.56
CA LEU A 7 -6.90 -2.88 -17.50
C LEU A 7 -7.36 -2.26 -16.18
N ALA A 8 -6.84 -1.08 -15.86
CA ALA A 8 -7.17 -0.29 -14.68
C ALA A 8 -6.79 1.17 -14.91
N GLU A 9 -7.24 2.05 -14.03
CA GLU A 9 -6.86 3.46 -13.97
C GLU A 9 -6.07 3.72 -12.68
N LEU A 10 -4.92 4.40 -12.80
CA LEU A 10 -4.19 4.90 -11.64
C LEU A 10 -4.72 6.28 -11.29
N VAL A 11 -5.58 6.34 -10.28
CA VAL A 11 -6.28 7.58 -9.87
C VAL A 11 -5.50 8.42 -8.86
N GLY A 12 -4.50 7.86 -8.18
CA GLY A 12 -3.68 8.59 -7.21
C GLY A 12 -2.41 7.83 -6.80
N TYR A 13 -1.43 8.57 -6.32
CA TYR A 13 -0.16 8.09 -5.77
C TYR A 13 0.30 9.00 -4.63
N GLY A 14 1.09 8.44 -3.72
CA GLY A 14 1.69 9.19 -2.62
C GLY A 14 3.06 8.64 -2.29
N THR A 15 3.98 9.54 -1.98
CA THR A 15 5.36 9.20 -1.62
C THR A 15 5.83 10.13 -0.50
N THR A 16 6.59 9.58 0.44
CA THR A 16 7.06 10.28 1.63
C THR A 16 8.47 9.82 1.98
N ALA A 17 9.12 10.56 2.88
CA ALA A 17 10.35 10.13 3.54
C ALA A 17 10.14 10.23 5.05
N ASP A 18 10.56 9.19 5.78
CA ASP A 18 10.38 9.12 7.23
C ASP A 18 11.35 10.04 7.99
N ALA A 19 12.58 10.22 7.48
CA ALA A 19 13.63 11.01 8.13
C ALA A 19 13.82 10.71 9.64
N TYR A 20 13.61 9.45 10.04
CA TYR A 20 13.54 9.02 11.44
C TYR A 20 14.80 8.29 11.90
N HIS A 21 15.13 7.16 11.27
CA HIS A 21 16.29 6.34 11.61
C HIS A 21 16.91 5.77 10.32
N ILE A 22 18.22 5.48 10.35
CA ILE A 22 18.98 5.07 9.16
C ILE A 22 18.52 3.73 8.57
N THR A 23 18.01 2.81 9.39
CA THR A 23 17.61 1.46 8.98
C THR A 23 16.23 1.03 9.44
N SER A 24 15.48 1.90 10.13
CA SER A 24 14.19 1.53 10.73
C SER A 24 13.16 2.63 10.53
N GLY A 25 11.91 2.24 10.29
CA GLY A 25 10.79 3.16 10.30
C GLY A 25 10.36 3.49 11.73
N PRO A 26 9.55 4.55 11.92
CA PRO A 26 8.89 4.81 13.19
C PRO A 26 7.86 3.71 13.49
N GLU A 27 7.67 3.38 14.78
CA GLU A 27 6.75 2.30 15.22
C GLU A 27 5.29 2.55 14.82
N ASP A 28 4.91 3.82 14.64
CA ASP A 28 3.56 4.24 14.29
C ASP A 28 3.28 4.25 12.77
N GLY A 29 4.30 3.93 11.96
CA GLY A 29 4.22 3.87 10.50
C GLY A 29 3.88 5.19 9.82
N ASP A 30 4.23 6.35 10.41
CA ASP A 30 3.75 7.65 9.94
C ASP A 30 4.02 7.95 8.46
N GLY A 31 5.18 7.58 7.90
CA GLY A 31 5.43 7.77 6.46
C GLY A 31 4.49 6.98 5.57
N ALA A 32 4.22 5.72 5.91
CA ALA A 32 3.28 4.88 5.18
C ALA A 32 1.85 5.46 5.28
N ARG A 33 1.44 5.93 6.47
CA ARG A 33 0.16 6.60 6.68
C ARG A 33 0.03 7.83 5.78
N ARG A 34 1.01 8.75 5.84
CA ARG A 34 1.03 9.97 5.03
C ARG A 34 1.04 9.66 3.53
N ALA A 35 1.77 8.64 3.09
CA ALA A 35 1.80 8.24 1.69
C ALA A 35 0.42 7.74 1.22
N MET A 36 -0.27 6.93 2.03
CA MET A 36 -1.63 6.49 1.72
C MET A 36 -2.63 7.66 1.71
N GLU A 37 -2.56 8.58 2.67
CA GLU A 37 -3.43 9.77 2.73
C GLU A 37 -3.25 10.68 1.50
N ILE A 38 -2.00 10.90 1.07
CA ILE A 38 -1.71 11.67 -0.15
C ILE A 38 -2.31 10.99 -1.39
N ALA A 39 -2.14 9.66 -1.51
CA ALA A 39 -2.69 8.91 -2.64
C ALA A 39 -4.22 8.96 -2.68
N ILE A 40 -4.89 8.80 -1.54
CA ILE A 40 -6.34 8.89 -1.40
C ILE A 40 -6.83 10.30 -1.71
N ALA A 41 -6.15 11.33 -1.18
CA ALA A 41 -6.49 12.72 -1.45
C ALA A 41 -6.35 13.07 -2.94
N GLN A 42 -5.28 12.61 -3.59
CA GLN A 42 -5.08 12.80 -5.03
C GLN A 42 -6.16 12.09 -5.86
N ALA A 43 -6.59 10.90 -5.43
CA ALA A 43 -7.67 10.16 -6.08
C ALA A 43 -9.05 10.79 -5.89
N GLY A 44 -9.21 11.73 -4.94
CA GLY A 44 -10.48 12.40 -4.68
C GLY A 44 -11.55 11.49 -4.09
N ILE A 45 -11.15 10.40 -3.43
CA ILE A 45 -12.05 9.41 -2.82
C ILE A 45 -11.94 9.43 -1.29
N SER A 46 -12.91 8.82 -0.62
CA SER A 46 -12.83 8.47 0.80
C SER A 46 -12.06 7.17 1.00
N ALA A 47 -11.34 7.06 2.13
CA ALA A 47 -10.68 5.82 2.53
C ALA A 47 -11.65 4.62 2.60
N ARG A 48 -12.94 4.87 2.90
CA ARG A 48 -13.99 3.83 2.96
C ARG A 48 -14.37 3.23 1.59
N GLU A 49 -13.98 3.89 0.50
CA GLU A 49 -14.22 3.39 -0.85
C GLU A 49 -13.19 2.34 -1.27
N VAL A 50 -12.05 2.26 -0.57
CA VAL A 50 -11.01 1.26 -0.80
C VAL A 50 -11.45 -0.09 -0.23
N ARG A 51 -11.53 -1.11 -1.10
CA ARG A 51 -11.98 -2.46 -0.73
C ARG A 51 -10.85 -3.46 -0.54
N HIS A 52 -9.70 -3.22 -1.15
CA HIS A 52 -8.54 -4.11 -1.10
C HIS A 52 -7.24 -3.32 -1.00
N LEU A 53 -6.31 -3.82 -0.19
CA LEU A 53 -4.94 -3.31 -0.07
C LEU A 53 -3.96 -4.48 -0.17
N ASN A 54 -3.03 -4.38 -1.13
CA ASN A 54 -1.89 -5.27 -1.22
C ASN A 54 -0.70 -4.67 -0.45
N ALA A 55 -0.47 -5.18 0.75
CA ALA A 55 0.49 -4.68 1.72
C ALA A 55 1.95 -4.94 1.30
N HIS A 56 2.86 -4.16 1.87
CA HIS A 56 4.29 -4.37 1.77
C HIS A 56 4.72 -5.66 2.49
N ALA A 57 4.36 -5.85 3.76
CA ALA A 57 4.48 -7.07 4.56
C ALA A 57 5.69 -7.96 4.20
N THR A 58 6.86 -7.56 4.67
CA THR A 58 8.13 -8.27 4.41
C THR A 58 8.43 -9.36 5.44
N SER A 59 7.48 -9.64 6.34
CA SER A 59 7.65 -10.55 7.48
C SER A 59 8.73 -10.07 8.45
N THR A 60 8.93 -8.75 8.54
CA THR A 60 9.85 -8.15 9.50
C THR A 60 9.05 -7.64 10.69
N PRO A 61 9.36 -8.05 11.95
CA PRO A 61 8.52 -7.70 13.09
C PRO A 61 8.28 -6.19 13.26
N VAL A 62 9.31 -5.38 13.05
CA VAL A 62 9.23 -3.91 13.15
C VAL A 62 8.47 -3.31 11.97
N GLY A 63 8.76 -3.75 10.74
CA GLY A 63 8.13 -3.21 9.53
C GLY A 63 6.64 -3.54 9.46
N ASP A 64 6.27 -4.78 9.76
CA ASP A 64 4.88 -5.24 9.72
C ASP A 64 4.06 -4.57 10.85
N ALA A 65 4.66 -4.32 12.02
CA ALA A 65 4.01 -3.58 13.11
C ALA A 65 3.72 -2.11 12.72
N GLY A 66 4.69 -1.43 12.10
CA GLY A 66 4.50 -0.07 11.61
C GLY A 66 3.47 -0.01 10.47
N GLU A 67 3.51 -0.95 9.53
CA GLU A 67 2.55 -1.01 8.43
C GLU A 67 1.11 -1.21 8.91
N ILE A 68 0.87 -2.15 9.83
CA ILE A 68 -0.49 -2.37 10.34
C ILE A 68 -0.98 -1.17 11.18
N ALA A 69 -0.09 -0.47 11.89
CA ALA A 69 -0.42 0.76 12.60
C ALA A 69 -0.86 1.86 11.61
N ALA A 70 -0.13 2.03 10.51
CA ALA A 70 -0.48 2.97 9.45
C ALA A 70 -1.83 2.63 8.79
N ILE A 71 -2.04 1.36 8.42
CA ILE A 71 -3.30 0.89 7.82
C ILE A 71 -4.49 1.20 8.73
N LYS A 72 -4.39 0.89 10.03
CA LYS A 72 -5.46 1.17 10.99
C LYS A 72 -5.77 2.66 11.14
N ARG A 73 -4.75 3.52 11.06
CA ARG A 73 -4.93 4.99 11.15
C ARG A 73 -5.65 5.56 9.92
N VAL A 74 -5.42 4.99 8.73
CA VAL A 74 -6.04 5.46 7.48
C VAL A 74 -7.45 4.88 7.28
N PHE A 75 -7.60 3.56 7.47
CA PHE A 75 -8.81 2.84 7.10
C PHE A 75 -9.74 2.53 8.28
N GLY A 76 -9.30 2.78 9.51
CA GLY A 76 -10.02 2.39 10.72
C GLY A 76 -9.70 0.97 11.18
N THR A 77 -10.35 0.55 12.26
CA THR A 77 -10.22 -0.80 12.84
C THR A 77 -11.42 -1.68 12.57
N ASP A 78 -12.48 -1.12 11.99
CA ASP A 78 -13.57 -1.84 11.38
C ASP A 78 -13.04 -2.51 10.10
N PHE A 79 -12.97 -3.85 10.08
CA PHE A 79 -12.36 -4.67 9.02
C PHE A 79 -13.14 -4.66 7.69
N GLY A 80 -13.42 -3.47 7.15
CA GLY A 80 -14.13 -3.28 5.88
C GLY A 80 -13.23 -3.37 4.64
N ILE A 81 -11.90 -3.39 4.83
CA ILE A 81 -10.89 -3.52 3.78
C ILE A 81 -10.23 -4.90 3.83
N ALA A 82 -10.14 -5.57 2.69
CA ALA A 82 -9.38 -6.81 2.55
C ALA A 82 -7.88 -6.48 2.43
N VAL A 83 -7.04 -7.08 3.27
CA VAL A 83 -5.58 -6.88 3.23
C VAL A 83 -4.90 -8.19 2.84
N SER A 84 -4.07 -8.16 1.82
CA SER A 84 -3.27 -9.31 1.36
C SER A 84 -1.81 -8.93 1.19
N ALA A 85 -0.91 -9.91 1.12
CA ALA A 85 0.50 -9.69 0.83
C ALA A 85 1.03 -10.71 -0.17
N THR A 86 1.34 -10.28 -1.39
CA THR A 86 1.83 -11.19 -2.45
C THR A 86 3.24 -11.71 -2.21
N LYS A 87 4.03 -11.05 -1.35
CA LYS A 87 5.39 -11.49 -0.98
C LYS A 87 5.40 -12.84 -0.27
N SER A 88 4.30 -13.22 0.38
CA SER A 88 4.15 -14.56 1.00
C SER A 88 4.28 -15.70 -0.02
N ALA A 89 3.85 -15.48 -1.26
CA ALA A 89 3.92 -16.47 -2.33
C ALA A 89 5.11 -16.28 -3.28
N THR A 90 5.65 -15.06 -3.37
CA THR A 90 6.61 -14.68 -4.42
C THR A 90 7.99 -14.28 -3.90
N GLY A 91 8.16 -14.16 -2.57
CA GLY A 91 9.35 -13.58 -1.96
C GLY A 91 9.46 -12.07 -2.16
N HIS A 92 10.51 -11.47 -1.61
CA HIS A 92 10.75 -10.03 -1.75
C HIS A 92 11.64 -9.71 -2.96
N LEU A 93 11.02 -9.37 -4.09
CA LEU A 93 11.73 -9.09 -5.35
C LEU A 93 12.46 -7.75 -5.43
N LEU A 94 12.82 -7.14 -4.30
CA LEU A 94 13.52 -5.86 -4.21
C LEU A 94 12.88 -4.79 -5.11
N GLY A 95 13.61 -4.25 -6.09
CA GLY A 95 13.12 -3.21 -7.02
C GLY A 95 11.91 -3.63 -7.87
N ALA A 96 11.67 -4.93 -8.07
CA ALA A 96 10.50 -5.41 -8.83
C ALA A 96 9.25 -5.61 -7.94
N ALA A 97 9.37 -5.49 -6.61
CA ALA A 97 8.28 -5.79 -5.69
C ALA A 97 7.04 -4.90 -5.91
N GLY A 98 7.24 -3.61 -6.19
CA GLY A 98 6.13 -2.69 -6.48
C GLY A 98 5.39 -3.03 -7.77
N GLY A 99 6.13 -3.34 -8.84
CA GLY A 99 5.54 -3.72 -10.13
C GLY A 99 4.72 -5.01 -10.05
N LEU A 100 5.27 -6.05 -9.40
CA LEU A 100 4.53 -7.31 -9.20
C LEU A 100 3.29 -7.10 -8.33
N GLY A 101 3.42 -6.32 -7.25
CA GLY A 101 2.30 -5.97 -6.37
C GLY A 101 1.17 -5.26 -7.12
N ALA A 102 1.51 -4.31 -8.00
CA ALA A 102 0.54 -3.61 -8.84
C ALA A 102 -0.17 -4.55 -9.82
N ILE A 103 0.55 -5.48 -10.47
CA ILE A 103 -0.05 -6.48 -11.37
C ILE A 103 -1.11 -7.31 -10.63
N PHE A 104 -0.78 -7.87 -9.47
CA PHE A 104 -1.74 -8.66 -8.69
C PHE A 104 -2.93 -7.83 -8.19
N THR A 105 -2.71 -6.55 -7.86
CA THR A 105 -3.78 -5.64 -7.45
C THR A 105 -4.75 -5.38 -8.60
N VAL A 106 -4.23 -5.15 -9.81
CA VAL A 106 -5.05 -4.97 -11.02
C VAL A 106 -5.81 -6.25 -11.39
N LEU A 107 -5.19 -7.43 -11.25
CA LEU A 107 -5.85 -8.71 -11.49
C LEU A 107 -6.94 -9.07 -10.47
N ALA A 108 -6.97 -8.37 -9.33
CA ALA A 108 -7.96 -8.56 -8.28
C ALA A 108 -9.20 -7.64 -8.41
N LEU A 109 -9.20 -6.70 -9.37
CA LEU A 109 -10.36 -5.86 -9.72
C LEU A 109 -11.42 -6.67 -10.47
#